data_AF-S4RP71-F1
#
_entry.id   AF-S4RP71-F1
#
_cell.length_a   1.000
_cell.length_b   1.000
_cell.length_c   1.000
_cell.angle_alpha   90.00
_cell.angle_beta   90.00
_cell.angle_gamma   90.00
#
_symmetry.space_group_name_H-M   'P 1'
#
loop_
_entity.id
_entity.type
_entity.pdbx_description
1 polymer ?
#
loop_
_entity_poly.entity_id
_entity_poly.type
_entity_poly.pdbx_seq_one_letter_code
_entity_poly.pdbx_strand_id
1 'polypeptide(L)' 'VVFQAYASGCDIVILGSNFERVQIIPGSKHGNIQVGCLSCSARLGKIAASYGDTVSIFEPF' A
#
# COMPACT_ATOMS: atom_id res chain seq x y z
N VAL A 1 3.11 -0.57 15.36
CA VAL A 1 1.83 -1.24 15.06
C VAL A 1 2.07 -2.11 13.85
N VAL A 2 1.67 -3.38 13.90
CA VAL A 2 1.75 -4.25 12.72
C VAL A 2 0.52 -3.96 11.88
N PHE A 3 0.72 -3.47 10.66
CA PHE A 3 -0.35 -3.34 9.67
C PHE A 3 -0.12 -4.36 8.56
N GLN A 4 -1.22 -4.80 7.97
CA GLN A 4 -1.21 -5.54 6.72
C GLN A 4 -1.63 -4.59 5.61
N ALA A 5 -1.02 -4.72 4.45
CA ALA A 5 -1.48 -4.03 3.26
C ALA A 5 -1.64 -5.04 2.13
N TYR A 6 -2.52 -4.76 1.19
CA TYR A 6 -2.65 -5.55 -0.04
C TYR A 6 -3.02 -4.66 -1.23
N ALA A 7 -2.68 -5.15 -2.42
CA ALA A 7 -3.04 -4.52 -3.68
C ALA A 7 -4.47 -4.88 -4.08
N SER A 8 -5.31 -3.87 -4.34
CA SER A 8 -6.65 -4.02 -4.92
C SER A 8 -6.66 -3.31 -6.27
N GLY A 9 -6.14 -3.97 -7.31
CA GLY A 9 -5.95 -3.33 -8.60
C GLY A 9 -4.88 -2.25 -8.52
N CYS A 10 -5.25 -0.98 -8.75
CA CYS A 10 -4.34 0.16 -8.62
C CYS A 10 -4.29 0.77 -7.20
N ASP A 11 -5.22 0.41 -6.33
CA ASP A 11 -5.26 0.90 -4.95
C ASP A 11 -4.44 0.02 -4.01
N ILE A 12 -3.90 0.61 -2.95
CA ILE A 12 -3.34 -0.13 -1.80
C ILE A 12 -4.31 0.02 -0.64
N VAL A 13 -4.76 -1.11 -0.11
CA VAL A 13 -5.65 -1.16 1.05
C VAL A 13 -4.84 -1.52 2.28
N ILE A 14 -4.98 -0.73 3.35
CA ILE A 14 -4.30 -0.95 4.63
C ILE A 14 -5.33 -1.47 5.64
N LEU A 15 -4.97 -2.57 6.27
CA LEU A 15 -5.78 -3.28 7.25
C LEU A 15 -5.19 -3.16 8.65
N GLY A 16 -6.10 -3.07 9.63
CA GLY A 16 -5.78 -3.18 11.04
C GLY A 16 -5.56 -4.63 11.48
N SER A 17 -5.37 -4.84 12.78
CA SER A 17 -5.07 -6.17 13.32
C SER A 17 -6.23 -7.16 13.22
N ASN A 18 -7.47 -6.69 13.08
CA ASN A 18 -8.66 -7.51 12.94
C ASN A 18 -9.18 -7.55 11.48
N PHE A 19 -8.31 -7.30 10.50
CA PHE A 19 -8.64 -7.23 9.07
C PHE A 19 -9.67 -6.16 8.71
N GLU A 20 -9.91 -5.19 9.59
CA GLU A 20 -10.72 -4.02 9.30
C GLU A 20 -9.98 -3.08 8.36
N ARG A 21 -10.70 -2.51 7.39
CA ARG A 21 -10.14 -1.51 6.48
C ARG A 21 -9.90 -0.19 7.22
N VAL A 22 -8.64 0.19 7.37
CA VAL A 22 -8.21 1.42 8.05
C VAL A 22 -8.04 2.57 7.07
N GLN A 23 -7.33 2.34 5.97
CA GLN A 23 -7.00 3.37 4.99
C GLN A 23 -6.96 2.78 3.56
N ILE A 24 -7.17 3.64 2.57
CA ILE A 24 -6.88 3.37 1.16
C ILE A 24 -5.89 4.41 0.66
N ILE A 25 -4.81 3.96 0.02
CA ILE A 25 -3.94 4.81 -0.79
C ILE A 25 -4.44 4.70 -2.23
N PRO A 26 -5.03 5.75 -2.80
CA PRO A 26 -5.68 5.67 -4.10
C PRO A 26 -4.66 5.64 -5.25
N GLY A 27 -4.84 4.68 -6.17
CA GLY A 27 -4.04 4.52 -7.39
C GLY A 27 -4.23 5.63 -8.41
N SER A 28 -5.27 6.46 -8.27
CA SER A 28 -5.50 7.62 -9.15
C SER A 28 -4.38 8.64 -9.12
N LYS A 29 -3.58 8.67 -8.05
CA LYS A 29 -2.35 9.50 -7.95
C LYS A 29 -1.16 8.90 -8.71
N HIS A 30 -1.25 7.64 -9.12
CA HIS A 30 -0.23 6.88 -9.83
C HIS A 30 -0.69 6.51 -11.25
N GLY A 31 -1.56 7.33 -11.85
CA GLY A 31 -2.07 7.11 -13.21
C GLY A 31 -3.01 5.92 -13.36
N ASN A 32 -3.56 5.41 -12.25
CA ASN A 32 -4.34 4.16 -12.21
C ASN A 32 -3.55 2.93 -12.70
N ILE A 33 -2.22 2.97 -12.63
CA ILE A 33 -1.38 1.81 -12.93
C ILE A 33 -1.62 0.76 -11.84
N GLN A 34 -1.73 -0.52 -12.24
CA GLN A 34 -1.92 -1.61 -11.30
C GLN A 34 -0.69 -1.78 -10.39
N VAL A 35 -0.93 -2.06 -9.11
CA VAL A 35 0.14 -2.39 -8.17
C VAL A 35 0.70 -3.77 -8.53
N GLY A 36 1.96 -3.83 -8.93
CA GLY A 36 2.60 -5.09 -9.37
C GLY A 36 3.11 -5.93 -8.19
N CYS A 37 3.68 -5.28 -7.19
CA CYS A 37 4.12 -5.90 -5.94
C CYS A 37 4.07 -4.88 -4.80
N LEU A 38 3.96 -5.40 -3.58
CA LEU A 38 3.98 -4.61 -2.36
C LEU A 38 4.88 -5.24 -1.30
N SER A 39 5.50 -4.41 -0.45
CA SER A 39 6.27 -4.85 0.72
C SER A 39 6.08 -3.87 1.87
N CYS A 40 5.88 -4.40 3.08
CA CYS A 40 5.65 -3.60 4.28
C CYS A 40 6.83 -3.73 5.24
N SER A 41 7.35 -2.61 5.73
CA SER A 41 8.38 -2.59 6.76
C SER A 41 7.74 -2.54 8.15
N ALA A 42 7.77 -3.65 8.89
CA ALA A 42 7.26 -3.71 10.26
C ALA A 42 8.00 -2.78 11.24
N ARG A 43 9.28 -2.45 10.96
CA ARG A 43 10.11 -1.61 11.84
C ARG A 43 9.90 -0.12 11.60
N LEU A 44 9.83 0.29 10.34
CA LEU A 44 9.72 1.71 9.96
C LEU A 44 8.27 2.14 9.71
N GLY A 45 7.35 1.19 9.63
CA GLY A 45 5.96 1.45 9.31
C GLY A 45 5.75 2.02 7.90
N LYS A 46 6.60 1.65 6.93
CA LYS A 46 6.51 2.11 5.54
C LYS A 46 5.99 1.03 4.62
N ILE A 47 5.38 1.43 3.51
CA ILE A 47 4.95 0.55 2.42
C ILE A 47 5.73 0.90 1.16
N ALA A 48 6.36 -0.08 0.52
CA ALA A 48 6.89 0.04 -0.82
C ALA A 48 5.93 -0.64 -1.80
N ALA A 49 5.57 0.04 -2.89
CA ALA A 49 4.74 -0.53 -3.95
C ALA A 49 5.28 -0.18 -5.33
N SER A 50 5.18 -1.14 -6.26
CA SER A 50 5.53 -0.92 -7.66
C SER A 50 4.29 -0.57 -8.49
N TYR A 51 4.45 0.46 -9.31
CA TYR A 51 3.50 0.92 -10.31
C TYR A 51 4.23 0.97 -11.65
N GLY A 52 4.15 -0.11 -12.44
CA GLY A 52 4.90 -0.22 -13.69
C GLY A 52 6.41 -0.22 -13.46
N ASP A 53 7.10 0.80 -13.97
CA ASP A 53 8.55 1.00 -13.86
C ASP A 53 8.97 1.81 -12.62
N THR A 54 8.01 2.29 -11.84
CA THR A 54 8.24 3.18 -10.71
C THR A 54 7.95 2.49 -9.38
N VAL A 55 8.78 2.73 -8.36
CA VAL A 55 8.54 2.29 -6.98
C VAL A 55 8.23 3.52 -6.12
N SER A 56 7.09 3.49 -5.44
CA SER A 56 6.68 4.53 -4.49
C SER A 56 6.80 4.02 -3.05
N ILE A 57 7.28 4.88 -2.14
CA ILE A 57 7.34 4.61 -0.70
C ILE A 57 6.28 5.48 0.00
N PHE A 58 5.43 4.84 0.80
CA PHE A 58 4.38 5.49 1.57
C PHE A 58 4.63 5.38 3.07
N GLU A 59 4.21 6.40 3.80
CA GLU A 59 4.17 6.45 5.26
C GLU A 59 2.70 6.58 5.68
N PRO A 60 2.02 5.45 5.94
CA PRO A 60 0.66 5.45 6.49
C PRO A 60 0.61 6.16 7.83
N PHE A 61 -0.52 6.79 8.10
CA PHE A 61 -0.78 7.51 9.35
C PHE A 61 -1.50 6.61 10.36
#